data_AF-A0A7W3T246-F1
#
_entry.id   AF-A0A7W3T246-F1
#
_cell.length_a   1.000
_cell.length_b   1.000
_cell.length_c   1.000
_cell.angle_alpha   90.00
_cell.angle_beta   90.00
_cell.angle_gamma   90.00
#
_symmetry.space_group_name_H-M   'P 1'
#
loop_
_entity.id
_entity.type
_entity.pdbx_description
1 polymer ?
#
loop_
_entity_poly.entity_id
_entity_poly.type
_entity_poly.pdbx_seq_one_letter_code
_entity_poly.pdbx_strand_id
1 'polypeptide(L)'
;MADGEEILLMGMLRLYARVYLALAHVATLLPIPVELPVPKEDGDGVDSRTISRAIRRLGRIAPDVPHQGEGVRRLLRDACMELATADDLLVHAHQEMHEGTVDRLRVDGIGAALIRAYEAVEQAHSRLDCDDPHPDGLSNIG
;
A
#
# COMPACT_ATOMS: atom_id res chain seq x y z
N MET A 1 -1.52 5.79 -30.83
CA MET A 1 -1.97 4.51 -30.25
C MET A 1 -1.29 4.43 -28.90
N ALA A 2 -2.01 4.19 -27.82
CA ALA A 2 -1.35 3.91 -26.55
C ALA A 2 -0.63 2.57 -26.70
N ASP A 3 0.67 2.54 -26.39
CA ASP A 3 1.43 1.30 -26.45
C ASP A 3 0.88 0.31 -25.39
N GLY A 4 0.92 -0.99 -25.65
CA GLY A 4 0.37 -2.00 -24.73
C GLY A 4 0.99 -1.89 -23.33
N GLU A 5 2.24 -1.42 -23.26
CA GLU A 5 3.00 -1.16 -22.04
C GLU A 5 2.50 0.06 -21.26
N GLU A 6 2.07 1.13 -21.95
CA GLU A 6 1.46 2.31 -21.31
C GLU A 6 0.14 1.93 -20.62
N ILE A 7 -0.68 1.08 -21.25
CA ILE A 7 -1.93 0.59 -20.69
C ILE A 7 -1.66 -0.25 -19.43
N LEU A 8 -0.66 -1.15 -19.50
CA LEU A 8 -0.25 -1.96 -18.36
C LEU A 8 0.26 -1.10 -17.19
N LEU A 9 1.11 -0.11 -17.48
CA LEU A 9 1.64 0.77 -16.44
C LEU A 9 0.54 1.61 -15.78
N MET A 10 -0.43 2.10 -16.56
CA MET A 10 -1.60 2.77 -15.96
C MET A 10 -2.45 1.83 -15.10
N GLY A 11 -2.58 0.56 -15.48
CA GLY A 11 -3.18 -0.47 -14.63
C GLY A 11 -2.45 -0.63 -13.30
N MET A 12 -1.12 -0.64 -13.33
CA MET A 12 -0.27 -0.76 -12.14
C MET A 12 -0.32 0.46 -11.24
N LEU A 13 -0.33 1.68 -11.80
CA LEU A 13 -0.48 2.91 -11.01
C LEU A 13 -1.81 2.93 -10.25
N ARG A 14 -2.89 2.45 -10.88
CA ARG A 14 -4.20 2.31 -10.20
C ARG A 14 -4.16 1.27 -9.08
N LEU A 15 -3.53 0.12 -9.33
CA LEU A 15 -3.38 -0.91 -8.30
C LEU A 15 -2.52 -0.40 -7.13
N TYR A 16 -1.39 0.25 -7.42
CA TYR A 16 -0.54 0.90 -6.44
C TYR A 16 -1.32 1.89 -5.56
N ALA A 17 -2.12 2.79 -6.16
CA ALA A 17 -2.94 3.74 -5.41
C ALA A 17 -3.96 3.03 -4.48
N ARG A 18 -4.56 1.93 -4.93
CA ARG A 18 -5.47 1.11 -4.10
C ARG A 18 -4.75 0.45 -2.94
N VAL A 19 -3.59 -0.16 -3.18
CA VAL A 19 -2.78 -0.79 -2.12
C VAL A 19 -2.35 0.25 -1.10
N TYR A 20 -1.92 1.43 -1.54
CA TYR A 20 -1.58 2.53 -0.66
C TYR A 20 -2.77 2.97 0.21
N LEU A 21 -3.95 3.17 -0.39
CA LEU A 21 -5.16 3.55 0.35
C LEU A 21 -5.61 2.48 1.34
N ALA A 22 -5.52 1.20 0.97
CA ALA A 22 -5.86 0.10 1.86
C ALA A 22 -4.87 0.00 3.04
N LEU A 23 -3.56 0.12 2.78
CA LEU A 23 -2.54 0.17 3.81
C LEU A 23 -2.74 1.37 4.75
N ALA A 24 -3.08 2.52 4.18
CA ALA A 24 -3.40 3.73 4.93
C ALA A 24 -4.61 3.51 5.85
N HIS A 25 -5.67 2.90 5.33
CA HIS A 25 -6.87 2.57 6.10
C HIS A 25 -6.54 1.63 7.26
N VAL A 26 -5.86 0.51 7.02
CA VAL A 26 -5.46 -0.42 8.07
C VAL A 26 -4.61 0.27 9.13
N ALA A 27 -3.69 1.17 8.73
CA ALA A 27 -2.88 1.92 9.68
C ALA A 27 -3.71 2.86 10.58
N THR A 28 -4.84 3.40 10.09
CA THR A 28 -5.74 4.24 10.91
C THR A 28 -6.56 3.45 11.94
N LEU A 29 -6.73 2.14 11.75
CA LEU A 29 -7.42 1.27 12.71
C LEU A 29 -6.53 0.90 13.90
N LEU A 30 -5.22 1.13 13.80
CA LEU A 30 -4.29 0.85 14.89
C LEU A 30 -4.40 1.94 15.97
N PRO A 31 -4.22 1.60 17.26
CA PRO A 31 -4.24 2.56 18.38
C PRO A 31 -3.00 3.46 18.44
N ILE A 32 -2.38 3.74 17.29
CA ILE A 32 -1.19 4.58 17.14
C ILE A 32 -1.64 5.81 16.34
N PRO A 33 -1.27 7.03 16.73
CA PRO A 33 -1.55 8.22 15.93
C PRO A 33 -0.70 8.17 14.65
N VAL A 34 -1.29 7.63 13.58
CA VAL A 34 -0.68 7.57 12.25
C VAL A 34 -1.12 8.81 11.47
N GLU A 35 -0.30 9.87 11.48
CA GLU A 35 -0.47 10.96 10.51
C GLU A 35 0.04 10.51 9.14
N LEU A 36 -0.87 10.05 8.30
CA LEU A 36 -0.55 9.74 6.92
C LEU A 36 -0.58 11.02 6.10
N PRO A 37 0.50 11.35 5.38
CA PRO A 37 0.43 12.42 4.39
C PRO A 37 -0.59 11.98 3.33
N VAL A 38 -1.74 12.63 3.31
CA VAL A 38 -2.66 12.53 2.19
C VAL A 38 -1.93 13.18 1.01
N PRO A 39 -1.65 12.45 -0.07
CA PRO A 39 -1.12 13.08 -1.27
C PRO A 39 -2.10 14.17 -1.69
N LYS A 40 -1.67 15.43 -1.65
CA LYS A 40 -2.47 16.53 -2.20
C LYS A 40 -2.49 16.33 -3.72
N GLU A 41 -3.68 16.30 -4.29
CA GLU A 41 -3.85 16.45 -5.74
C GLU A 41 -3.51 17.90 -6.11
N ASP A 42 -2.23 18.22 -6.13
CA ASP A 42 -1.76 19.39 -6.84
C ASP A 42 -1.73 18.97 -8.33
N GLY A 43 -2.34 19.76 -9.21
CA GLY A 43 -2.79 19.40 -10.56
C GLY A 43 -1.78 18.84 -11.58
N ASP A 44 -0.55 18.50 -11.17
CA ASP A 44 0.47 17.80 -11.95
C ASP A 44 0.58 16.29 -11.62
N GLY A 45 -0.32 15.79 -10.77
CA GLY A 45 -0.31 14.39 -10.34
C GLY A 45 0.46 14.17 -9.03
N VAL A 46 0.27 13.00 -8.43
CA VAL A 46 0.89 12.68 -7.15
C VAL A 46 2.41 12.52 -7.34
N ASP A 47 3.21 13.46 -6.84
CA ASP A 47 4.68 13.38 -6.86
C ASP A 47 5.13 12.05 -6.26
N SER A 48 5.81 11.21 -7.06
CA SER A 48 6.26 9.89 -6.61
C SER A 48 7.13 10.01 -5.35
N ARG A 49 7.90 11.10 -5.19
CA ARG A 49 8.71 11.33 -3.98
C ARG A 49 7.88 11.55 -2.72
N THR A 50 6.64 12.02 -2.86
CA THR A 50 5.69 12.18 -1.76
C THR A 50 5.15 10.82 -1.34
N ILE A 51 4.88 9.93 -2.31
CA ILE A 51 4.41 8.57 -2.00
C ILE A 51 5.55 7.70 -1.44
N SER A 52 6.76 7.73 -2.01
CA SER A 52 7.92 7.04 -1.44
C SER A 52 8.19 7.50 0.00
N ARG A 53 8.01 8.79 0.31
CA ARG A 53 8.12 9.32 1.68
C ARG A 53 7.00 8.80 2.58
N ALA A 54 5.77 8.73 2.09
CA ALA A 54 4.64 8.19 2.82
C ALA A 54 4.84 6.70 3.16
N ILE A 55 5.28 5.88 2.19
CA ILE A 55 5.58 4.45 2.36
C ILE A 55 6.71 4.24 3.37
N ARG A 56 7.80 5.01 3.25
CA ARG A 56 8.91 4.95 4.23
C ARG A 56 8.46 5.36 5.63
N ARG A 57 7.51 6.30 5.76
CA ARG A 57 6.97 6.74 7.04
C ARG A 57 6.05 5.66 7.63
N LEU A 58 5.20 5.03 6.82
CA LEU A 58 4.39 3.86 7.19
C LEU A 58 5.25 2.68 7.67
N GLY A 59 6.34 2.36 6.96
CA GLY A 59 7.28 1.31 7.38
C GLY A 59 8.00 1.59 8.71
N ARG A 60 8.09 2.87 9.11
CA ARG A 60 8.62 3.28 10.43
C ARG A 60 7.59 3.25 11.56
N ILE A 61 6.30 3.11 11.24
CA ILE A 61 5.20 3.08 12.22
C ILE A 61 4.91 1.64 12.68
N ALA A 62 5.23 0.63 11.85
CA ALA A 62 5.10 -0.77 12.24
C ALA A 62 5.79 -1.12 13.60
N PRO A 63 7.01 -0.66 13.92
CA PRO A 63 7.65 -0.92 15.21
C PRO A 63 6.89 -0.41 16.45
N ASP A 64 5.92 0.49 16.29
CA ASP A 64 5.15 1.08 17.41
C ASP A 64 3.80 0.38 17.66
N VAL A 65 3.44 -0.63 16.86
CA VAL A 65 2.27 -1.48 17.10
C VAL A 65 2.39 -2.15 18.47
N PRO A 66 1.32 -2.26 19.29
CA PRO A 66 1.39 -3.02 20.54
C PRO A 66 1.77 -4.48 20.30
N HIS A 67 2.44 -5.13 21.25
CA HIS A 67 2.87 -6.55 21.11
C HIS A 67 1.73 -7.53 20.83
N GLN A 68 0.48 -7.19 21.20
CA GLN A 68 -0.71 -8.00 20.90
C GLN A 68 -1.03 -8.04 19.39
N GLY A 69 -0.47 -7.12 18.60
CA GLY A 69 -0.60 -7.06 17.14
C GLY A 69 0.63 -7.50 16.37
N GLU A 70 1.53 -8.32 16.93
CA GLU A 70 2.80 -8.68 16.29
C GLU A 70 2.64 -9.33 14.90
N GLY A 71 1.58 -10.11 14.69
CA GLY A 71 1.25 -10.69 13.38
C GLY A 71 0.82 -9.62 12.37
N VAL A 72 -0.07 -8.71 12.76
CA VAL A 72 -0.51 -7.56 11.95
C VAL A 72 0.67 -6.66 11.62
N ARG A 73 1.55 -6.40 12.59
CA ARG A 73 2.76 -5.63 12.42
C ARG A 73 3.67 -6.17 11.31
N ARG A 74 3.93 -7.48 11.31
CA ARG A 74 4.77 -8.13 10.30
C ARG A 74 4.14 -8.00 8.92
N LEU A 75 2.84 -8.28 8.82
CA LEU A 75 2.11 -8.14 7.56
C LEU A 75 2.14 -6.71 7.01
N LEU A 76 1.96 -5.71 7.88
CA LEU A 76 2.07 -4.30 7.48
C LEU A 76 3.50 -3.92 7.05
N ARG A 77 4.52 -4.45 7.73
CA ARG A 77 5.92 -4.25 7.34
C ARG A 77 6.22 -4.89 5.98
N ASP A 78 5.76 -6.11 5.76
CA ASP A 78 5.92 -6.83 4.49
C ASP A 78 5.21 -6.07 3.36
N ALA A 79 3.97 -5.62 3.59
CA ALA A 79 3.23 -4.77 2.66
C ALA A 79 3.99 -3.48 2.31
N CYS A 80 4.57 -2.81 3.31
CA CYS A 80 5.37 -1.60 3.09
C CYS A 80 6.64 -1.89 2.27
N MET A 81 7.31 -3.01 2.51
CA MET A 81 8.52 -3.40 1.77
C MET A 81 8.20 -3.74 0.31
N GLU A 82 7.12 -4.48 0.08
CA GLU A 82 6.67 -4.82 -1.27
C GLU A 82 6.19 -3.57 -2.04
N LEU A 83 5.47 -2.67 -1.37
CA LEU A 83 5.04 -1.40 -1.97
C LEU A 83 6.24 -0.48 -2.29
N ALA A 84 7.27 -0.47 -1.43
CA ALA A 84 8.52 0.24 -1.73
C ALA A 84 9.27 -0.38 -2.92
N THR A 85 9.25 -1.71 -3.04
CA THR A 85 9.83 -2.41 -4.19
C THR A 85 9.08 -2.04 -5.48
N ALA A 86 7.74 -2.04 -5.44
CA ALA A 86 6.93 -1.60 -6.57
C ALA A 86 7.19 -0.14 -6.95
N ASP A 87 7.37 0.76 -5.96
CA ASP A 87 7.70 2.17 -6.16
C ASP A 87 9.04 2.36 -6.87
N ASP A 88 10.09 1.68 -6.40
CA ASP A 88 11.41 1.73 -7.04
C ASP A 88 11.32 1.23 -8.50
N LEU A 89 10.63 0.11 -8.75
CA LEU A 89 10.47 -0.42 -10.10
C LEU A 89 9.64 0.52 -11.01
N LEU A 90 8.59 1.16 -10.48
CA LEU A 90 7.76 2.13 -11.19
C LEU A 90 8.56 3.36 -11.62
N VAL A 91 9.44 3.90 -10.76
CA VAL A 91 10.29 5.04 -11.11
C VAL A 91 11.20 4.73 -12.30
N HIS A 92 11.82 3.55 -12.32
CA HIS A 92 12.68 3.14 -13.43
C HIS A 92 11.86 2.86 -14.70
N ALA A 93 10.73 2.16 -14.58
CA ALA A 93 9.84 1.90 -15.73
C ALA A 93 9.29 3.19 -16.35
N HIS A 94 9.03 4.22 -15.54
CA HIS A 94 8.63 5.53 -16.03
C HIS A 94 9.75 6.22 -16.83
N GLN A 95 11.01 6.14 -16.37
CA GLN A 95 12.15 6.69 -17.12
C GLN A 95 12.34 6.00 -18.47
N GLU A 96 12.29 4.67 -18.49
CA GLU A 96 12.45 3.85 -19.71
C GLU A 96 11.32 4.09 -20.73
N MET A 97 10.12 4.43 -20.27
CA MET A 97 9.00 4.78 -21.15
C MET A 97 9.26 6.04 -21.97
N HIS A 98 9.86 7.07 -21.37
CA HIS A 98 10.26 8.27 -22.12
C HIS A 98 11.36 7.98 -23.14
N GLU A 99 12.13 6.93 -22.92
CA GLU A 99 13.20 6.46 -23.80
C GLU A 99 12.71 5.43 -24.84
N GLY A 100 11.47 4.94 -24.72
CA GLY A 100 10.88 3.92 -25.61
C GLY A 100 11.50 2.52 -25.44
N THR A 101 11.97 2.18 -24.24
CA THR A 101 12.77 0.97 -23.97
C THR A 101 12.26 0.10 -22.81
N VAL A 102 10.98 0.19 -22.47
CA VAL A 102 10.41 -0.48 -21.29
C VAL A 102 10.63 -2.00 -21.33
N ASP A 103 11.22 -2.56 -20.27
CA ASP A 103 11.42 -4.01 -20.14
C ASP A 103 10.18 -4.70 -19.56
N ARG A 104 9.64 -5.67 -20.29
CA ARG A 104 8.49 -6.49 -19.87
C ARG A 104 8.71 -7.23 -18.55
N LEU A 105 9.93 -7.69 -18.27
CA LEU A 105 10.26 -8.37 -17.01
C LEU A 105 10.13 -7.44 -15.81
N ARG A 106 10.39 -6.15 -15.99
CA ARG A 106 10.24 -5.13 -14.94
C ARG A 106 8.77 -4.84 -14.68
N VAL A 107 7.97 -4.74 -15.74
CA VAL A 107 6.51 -4.59 -15.65
C VAL A 107 5.91 -5.74 -14.85
N ASP A 108 6.26 -6.99 -15.15
CA ASP A 108 5.83 -8.16 -14.37
C ASP A 108 6.28 -8.09 -12.90
N GLY A 109 7.50 -7.60 -12.65
CA GLY A 109 8.03 -7.36 -11.31
C GLY A 109 7.20 -6.36 -10.48
N ILE A 110 6.75 -5.27 -11.11
CA ILE A 110 5.84 -4.29 -10.48
C ILE A 110 4.54 -4.98 -10.08
N GLY A 111 3.91 -5.69 -11.02
CA GLY A 111 2.64 -6.39 -10.78
C GLY A 111 2.75 -7.39 -9.62
N ALA A 112 3.82 -8.18 -9.59
CA ALA A 112 4.04 -9.17 -8.54
C ALA A 112 4.24 -8.53 -7.16
N ALA A 113 5.01 -7.44 -7.07
CA ALA A 113 5.20 -6.70 -5.82
C ALA A 113 3.88 -6.08 -5.32
N LEU A 114 3.07 -5.52 -6.21
CA LEU A 114 1.77 -4.94 -5.86
C LEU A 114 0.78 -5.99 -5.35
N ILE A 115 0.74 -7.18 -5.96
CA ILE A 115 -0.13 -8.28 -5.51
C ILE A 115 0.29 -8.75 -4.11
N ARG A 116 1.59 -8.97 -3.87
CA ARG A 116 2.09 -9.36 -2.53
C ARG A 116 1.79 -8.30 -1.47
N ALA A 117 1.96 -7.03 -1.82
CA ALA A 117 1.60 -5.93 -0.92
C ALA A 117 0.11 -5.93 -0.59
N TYR A 118 -0.76 -6.12 -1.60
CA TYR A 118 -2.21 -6.21 -1.41
C TYR A 118 -2.61 -7.37 -0.51
N GLU A 119 -2.10 -8.58 -0.78
CA GLU A 119 -2.39 -9.78 0.01
C GLU A 119 -1.98 -9.62 1.47
N ALA A 120 -0.84 -8.97 1.74
CA ALA A 120 -0.39 -8.69 3.09
C ALA A 120 -1.31 -7.68 3.82
N VAL A 121 -1.80 -6.65 3.12
CA VAL A 121 -2.78 -5.69 3.67
C VAL A 121 -4.12 -6.35 3.97
N GLU A 122 -4.65 -7.18 3.07
CA GLU A 122 -5.90 -7.93 3.28
C GLU A 122 -5.79 -8.87 4.48
N GLN A 123 -4.66 -9.58 4.63
CA GLN A 123 -4.41 -10.44 5.79
C GLN A 123 -4.29 -9.63 7.10
N ALA A 124 -3.69 -8.43 7.05
CA ALA A 124 -3.60 -7.55 8.20
C ALA A 124 -4.98 -7.05 8.63
N HIS A 125 -5.81 -6.62 7.65
CA HIS A 125 -7.17 -6.18 7.88
C HIS A 125 -8.04 -7.29 8.49
N SER A 126 -8.05 -8.48 7.89
CA SER A 126 -8.84 -9.61 8.37
C SER A 126 -8.51 -10.01 9.81
N ARG A 127 -7.26 -9.83 10.25
CA ARG A 127 -6.85 -10.09 11.64
C ARG A 127 -7.35 -9.03 12.61
N LEU A 128 -7.35 -7.76 12.22
CA LEU A 128 -7.90 -6.68 13.05
C LEU A 128 -9.42 -6.83 13.24
N ASP A 129 -10.14 -7.25 12.20
CA ASP A 129 -11.59 -7.53 12.30
C ASP A 129 -11.90 -8.69 13.26
N CYS A 130 -11.01 -9.69 13.37
CA CYS A 130 -11.19 -10.80 14.31
C CYS A 130 -10.90 -10.41 15.77
N ASP A 131 -10.07 -9.37 15.98
CA ASP A 131 -9.64 -8.91 17.29
C ASP A 131 -10.55 -7.80 17.85
N ASP A 132 -11.64 -7.40 17.17
CA ASP A 132 -12.72 -6.60 17.77
C ASP A 132 -13.44 -7.46 18.82
N PRO A 133 -13.08 -7.34 20.11
CA PRO A 133 -13.75 -8.08 21.16
C PRO A 133 -14.95 -7.21 21.51
N HIS A 134 -16.01 -7.24 20.70
CA HIS A 134 -17.25 -6.59 21.08
C HIS A 134 -17.71 -7.23 22.41
N PRO A 135 -17.59 -6.55 23.57
CA PRO A 135 -18.08 -7.10 24.81
C PRO A 135 -19.57 -6.75 24.86
N ASP A 136 -20.39 -7.74 24.53
CA ASP A 136 -21.79 -7.92 24.91
C ASP A 136 -22.75 -6.70 24.86
N GLY A 137 -23.85 -6.92 24.13
CA GLY A 137 -25.15 -6.73 24.76
C GLY A 137 -25.87 -5.41 24.47
N LEU A 138 -26.47 -5.31 23.29
CA LEU A 138 -27.73 -4.59 23.16
C LEU A 138 -28.86 -5.54 22.75
N SER A 139 -29.60 -5.92 23.80
CA SER A 139 -31.06 -5.85 23.83
C SER A 139 -31.85 -7.00 23.20
N ASN A 140 -31.80 -8.15 23.86
CA ASN A 140 -33.06 -8.77 24.30
C ASN A 140 -33.71 -7.83 25.34
N ILE A 141 -34.47 -6.84 24.87
CA ILE A 141 -35.41 -6.08 25.71
C ILE A 141 -36.80 -6.28 25.08
N GLY A 142 -37.65 -6.99 25.82
CA GLY A 142 -39.12 -6.88 25.78
C GLY A 142 -39.82 -7.53 24.61
#